data_AF-A0A532T458-F1
#
_entry.id   AF-A0A532T458-F1
#
_cell.length_a   1.000
_cell.length_b   1.000
_cell.length_c   1.000
_cell.angle_alpha   90.00
_cell.angle_beta   90.00
_cell.angle_gamma   90.00
#
_symmetry.space_group_name_H-M   'P 1'
#
loop_
_entity.id
_entity.type
_entity.pdbx_description
1 polymer ?
#
loop_
_entity_poly.entity_id
_entity_poly.type
_entity_poly.pdbx_seq_one_letter_code
_entity_poly.pdbx_strand_id
1 'polypeptide(L)'
;MENFMILSKFAHVIDPNNQDFIRLFWSLYDKLHIHNYFLSQLDNYFEIVKKEFNEWDRKGSLSNKNNIILLAYFESLLNNVYSIMENVAKITVPFFLPKYNLKRGFRKQRNWFKKNSNLPVCKEYSDYLIKNLDWYDKLNTIRSEPTHFLSGLITFDKDENGIYIPKYFNIIKSDRNKKVFKTDKINIDLDFAHELGNNISEFLEFYGKHFISTLDSNEQTKISTVLLNENTGEASIKQVSVKLKDLISGKVKLKGINR
;
A
#
# COMPACT_ATOMS: atom_id res chain seq x y z
N MET A 1 8.85 -3.43 5.75
CA MET A 1 7.72 -2.77 6.43
C MET A 1 7.94 -2.56 7.94
N GLU A 2 8.97 -3.16 8.55
CA GLU A 2 9.26 -3.05 9.99
C GLU A 2 9.49 -1.61 10.46
N ASN A 3 10.19 -0.79 9.68
CA ASN A 3 10.43 0.61 10.05
C ASN A 3 9.13 1.43 10.08
N PHE A 4 8.18 1.19 9.16
CA PHE A 4 6.87 1.84 9.25
C PHE A 4 6.12 1.44 10.53
N MET A 5 6.21 0.17 10.89
CA MET A 5 5.59 -0.37 12.10
C MET A 5 6.17 0.27 13.36
N ILE A 6 7.49 0.43 13.43
CA ILE A 6 8.14 1.17 14.53
C ILE A 6 7.62 2.61 14.55
N LEU A 7 7.64 3.33 13.42
CA LEU A 7 7.18 4.73 13.35
C LEU A 7 5.75 4.88 13.88
N SER A 8 4.85 3.96 13.52
CA SER A 8 3.46 3.99 13.95
C SER A 8 3.29 3.92 15.47
N LYS A 9 4.20 3.26 16.20
CA LYS A 9 4.17 3.18 17.66
C LYS A 9 4.61 4.48 18.32
N PHE A 10 5.27 5.37 17.58
CA PHE A 10 5.68 6.69 18.03
C PHE A 10 4.71 7.80 17.61
N ALA A 11 3.56 7.47 17.00
CA ALA A 11 2.54 8.47 16.64
C ALA A 11 2.11 9.33 17.85
N HIS A 12 1.91 8.70 19.02
CA HIS A 12 1.58 9.39 20.27
C HIS A 12 2.73 10.25 20.83
N VAL A 13 3.97 9.99 20.44
CA VAL A 13 5.13 10.79 20.86
C VAL A 13 5.24 12.04 20.00
N ILE A 14 4.98 11.90 18.71
CA ILE A 14 5.04 13.01 17.74
C ILE A 14 3.93 14.03 18.00
N ASP A 15 2.71 13.59 18.31
CA ASP A 15 1.61 14.48 18.68
C ASP A 15 0.61 13.77 19.63
N PRO A 16 0.84 13.82 20.96
CA PRO A 16 0.09 13.03 21.95
C PRO A 16 -1.40 13.39 22.05
N ASN A 17 -1.75 14.63 21.70
CA ASN A 17 -3.12 15.15 21.86
C ASN A 17 -3.94 15.01 20.57
N ASN A 18 -3.31 14.63 19.45
CA ASN A 18 -3.97 14.57 18.16
C ASN A 18 -4.49 13.17 17.85
N GLN A 19 -5.70 12.90 18.33
CA GLN A 19 -6.38 11.62 18.12
C GLN A 19 -6.55 11.26 16.64
N ASP A 20 -6.72 12.26 15.77
CA ASP A 20 -6.84 12.03 14.32
C ASP A 20 -5.54 11.52 13.72
N PHE A 21 -4.39 12.01 14.18
CA PHE A 21 -3.08 11.52 13.75
C PHE A 21 -2.88 10.04 14.08
N ILE A 22 -3.18 9.67 15.32
CA ILE A 22 -3.11 8.29 15.79
C ILE A 22 -4.04 7.43 14.94
N ARG A 23 -5.30 7.83 14.76
CA ARG A 23 -6.28 7.11 13.92
C ARG A 23 -5.80 6.92 12.48
N LEU A 24 -5.08 7.88 11.90
CA LEU A 24 -4.52 7.72 10.55
C LEU A 24 -3.48 6.61 10.47
N PHE A 25 -2.61 6.46 11.49
CA PHE A 25 -1.66 5.35 11.56
C PHE A 25 -2.35 3.99 11.75
N TRP A 26 -3.37 3.92 12.60
CA TRP A 26 -4.17 2.70 12.76
C TRP A 26 -4.91 2.34 11.47
N SER A 27 -5.50 3.33 10.80
CA SER A 27 -6.13 3.13 9.49
C SER A 27 -5.14 2.64 8.43
N LEU A 28 -3.88 3.08 8.45
CA LEU A 28 -2.84 2.54 7.58
C LEU A 28 -2.52 1.09 7.92
N TYR A 29 -2.36 0.78 9.21
CA TYR A 29 -2.11 -0.58 9.66
C TYR A 29 -3.19 -1.55 9.19
N ASP A 30 -4.47 -1.22 9.40
CA ASP A 30 -5.59 -2.07 8.98
C ASP A 30 -5.63 -2.27 7.47
N LYS A 31 -5.35 -1.20 6.70
CA LYS A 31 -5.27 -1.28 5.24
C LYS A 31 -4.13 -2.18 4.78
N LEU A 32 -2.99 -2.18 5.47
CA LEU A 32 -1.88 -3.07 5.14
C LEU A 32 -2.23 -4.54 5.42
N HIS A 33 -2.95 -4.82 6.50
CA HIS A 33 -3.48 -6.17 6.75
C HIS A 33 -4.45 -6.62 5.67
N ILE A 34 -5.40 -5.76 5.30
CA ILE A 34 -6.35 -6.03 4.22
C ILE A 34 -5.62 -6.22 2.88
N HIS A 35 -4.57 -5.44 2.62
CA HIS A 35 -3.75 -5.55 1.42
C HIS A 35 -3.08 -6.92 1.33
N ASN A 36 -2.39 -7.33 2.40
CA ASN A 36 -1.72 -8.62 2.47
C ASN A 36 -2.70 -9.78 2.38
N TYR A 37 -3.88 -9.64 3.00
CA TYR A 37 -4.95 -10.62 2.85
C TYR A 37 -5.36 -10.75 1.38
N PHE A 38 -5.66 -9.66 0.68
CA PHE A 38 -6.04 -9.73 -0.75
C PHE A 38 -4.93 -10.34 -1.61
N LEU A 39 -3.68 -9.95 -1.42
CA LEU A 39 -2.54 -10.58 -2.11
C LEU A 39 -2.49 -12.09 -1.86
N SER A 40 -2.66 -12.54 -0.61
CA SER A 40 -2.62 -13.96 -0.27
C SER A 40 -3.72 -14.80 -0.94
N GLN A 41 -4.86 -14.18 -1.25
CA GLN A 41 -5.99 -14.86 -1.88
C GLN A 41 -5.85 -14.93 -3.40
N LEU A 42 -5.12 -13.99 -4.02
CA LEU A 42 -5.05 -13.88 -5.48
C LEU A 42 -4.49 -15.14 -6.15
N ASP A 43 -3.41 -15.72 -5.63
CA ASP A 43 -2.79 -16.91 -6.22
C ASP A 43 -3.78 -18.08 -6.32
N ASN A 44 -4.54 -18.33 -5.26
CA ASN A 44 -5.52 -19.41 -5.21
C ASN A 44 -6.67 -19.17 -6.20
N TYR A 45 -7.25 -17.97 -6.19
CA TYR A 45 -8.36 -17.66 -7.10
C TYR A 45 -7.92 -17.63 -8.57
N PHE A 46 -6.69 -17.21 -8.85
CA PHE A 46 -6.15 -17.21 -10.21
C PHE A 46 -6.04 -18.63 -10.77
N GLU A 47 -5.54 -19.59 -9.99
CA GLU A 47 -5.46 -20.99 -10.42
C GLU A 47 -6.83 -21.63 -10.62
N ILE A 48 -7.81 -21.30 -9.78
CA ILE A 48 -9.20 -21.74 -9.96
C ILE A 48 -9.76 -21.20 -11.28
N VAL A 49 -9.65 -19.89 -11.49
CA VAL A 49 -10.18 -19.21 -12.68
C VAL A 49 -9.50 -19.69 -13.97
N LYS A 50 -8.19 -19.95 -13.93
CA LYS A 50 -7.44 -20.52 -15.06
C LYS A 50 -7.99 -21.89 -15.48
N LYS A 51 -8.33 -22.75 -14.52
CA LYS A 51 -8.96 -24.06 -14.81
C LYS A 51 -10.35 -23.90 -15.38
N GLU A 52 -11.15 -22.98 -14.84
CA GLU A 52 -12.49 -22.67 -15.32
C GLU A 52 -12.48 -22.20 -16.78
N PHE A 53 -11.56 -21.30 -17.15
CA PHE A 53 -11.42 -20.87 -18.54
C PHE A 53 -10.99 -21.98 -19.51
N ASN A 54 -10.12 -22.90 -19.07
CA ASN A 54 -9.77 -24.08 -19.87
C ASN A 54 -10.97 -25.02 -20.07
N GLU A 55 -11.88 -25.12 -19.09
CA GLU A 55 -13.13 -25.86 -19.26
C GLU A 55 -14.11 -25.13 -20.18
N TRP A 56 -14.16 -23.80 -20.10
CA TRP A 56 -15.01 -22.99 -20.98
C TRP A 56 -14.64 -23.17 -22.45
N ASP A 57 -13.36 -23.09 -22.79
CA ASP A 57 -12.87 -23.32 -24.16
C ASP A 57 -13.26 -24.72 -24.69
N ARG A 58 -13.50 -25.70 -23.80
CA ARG A 58 -13.95 -27.06 -24.16
C ARG A 58 -15.47 -27.22 -24.24
N LYS A 59 -16.22 -26.61 -23.32
CA LYS A 59 -17.66 -26.87 -23.12
C LYS A 59 -18.56 -25.74 -23.63
N GLY A 60 -18.01 -24.55 -23.90
CA GLY A 60 -18.75 -23.36 -24.33
C GLY A 60 -19.55 -22.65 -23.22
N SER A 61 -19.55 -23.16 -21.98
CA SER A 61 -20.23 -22.54 -20.83
C SER A 61 -19.31 -22.41 -19.62
N LEU A 62 -19.54 -21.37 -18.80
CA LEU A 62 -18.70 -21.01 -17.66
C LEU A 62 -19.54 -20.48 -16.49
N SER A 63 -19.21 -20.90 -15.27
CA SER A 63 -19.68 -20.22 -14.06
C SER A 63 -18.85 -18.96 -13.85
N ASN A 64 -19.48 -17.80 -13.89
CA ASN A 64 -18.76 -16.53 -13.74
C ASN A 64 -18.45 -16.14 -12.28
N LYS A 65 -18.80 -16.96 -11.29
CA LYS A 65 -18.68 -16.59 -9.87
C LYS A 65 -17.24 -16.33 -9.46
N ASN A 66 -16.32 -17.26 -9.71
CA ASN A 66 -14.92 -17.12 -9.28
C ASN A 66 -14.18 -16.05 -10.10
N ASN A 67 -14.54 -15.92 -11.38
CA ASN A 67 -14.09 -14.80 -12.22
C ASN A 67 -14.41 -13.45 -11.59
N ILE A 68 -15.68 -13.24 -11.20
CA ILE A 68 -16.12 -11.99 -10.57
C ILE A 68 -15.39 -11.76 -9.24
N ILE A 69 -15.22 -12.81 -8.42
CA ILE A 69 -14.49 -12.71 -7.16
C ILE A 69 -13.02 -12.30 -7.40
N LEU A 70 -12.34 -12.90 -8.38
CA LEU A 70 -10.96 -12.55 -8.71
C LEU A 70 -10.85 -11.09 -9.18
N LEU A 71 -11.73 -10.63 -10.06
CA LEU A 71 -11.76 -9.23 -10.50
C LEU A 71 -12.01 -8.28 -9.32
N ALA A 72 -12.90 -8.64 -8.40
CA ALA A 72 -13.17 -7.86 -7.19
C ALA A 72 -11.96 -7.79 -6.26
N TYR A 73 -11.17 -8.86 -6.12
CA TYR A 73 -9.91 -8.83 -5.39
C TYR A 73 -8.89 -7.90 -6.04
N PHE A 74 -8.72 -7.95 -7.36
CA PHE A 74 -7.84 -7.02 -8.08
C PHE A 74 -8.27 -5.56 -7.90
N GLU A 75 -9.55 -5.26 -8.09
CA GLU A 75 -10.07 -3.90 -7.90
C GLU A 75 -9.86 -3.41 -6.46
N SER A 76 -10.15 -4.28 -5.49
CA SER A 76 -9.98 -3.98 -4.07
C SER A 76 -8.51 -3.76 -3.72
N LEU A 77 -7.59 -4.54 -4.30
CA LEU A 77 -6.16 -4.37 -4.16
C LEU A 77 -5.76 -2.96 -4.61
N LEU A 78 -6.03 -2.61 -5.87
CA LEU A 78 -5.67 -1.30 -6.45
C LEU A 78 -6.22 -0.12 -5.63
N ASN A 79 -7.50 -0.21 -5.23
CA ASN A 79 -8.15 0.81 -4.43
C ASN A 79 -7.53 0.94 -3.03
N ASN A 80 -7.18 -0.18 -2.42
CA ASN A 80 -6.56 -0.18 -1.11
C ASN A 80 -5.15 0.45 -1.15
N VAL A 81 -4.35 0.14 -2.16
CA VAL A 81 -3.04 0.77 -2.36
C VAL A 81 -3.18 2.29 -2.50
N TYR A 82 -4.09 2.75 -3.36
CA TYR A 82 -4.33 4.18 -3.51
C TYR A 82 -4.71 4.84 -2.17
N SER A 83 -5.58 4.18 -1.39
CA SER A 83 -6.01 4.64 -0.07
C SER A 83 -4.87 4.69 0.95
N ILE A 84 -3.93 3.74 0.91
CA ILE A 84 -2.70 3.76 1.71
C ILE A 84 -1.88 5.00 1.38
N MET A 85 -1.62 5.27 0.10
CA MET A 85 -0.83 6.43 -0.32
C MET A 85 -1.50 7.75 0.08
N GLU A 86 -2.82 7.85 -0.03
CA GLU A 86 -3.57 9.03 0.42
C GLU A 86 -3.50 9.23 1.94
N ASN A 87 -3.50 8.16 2.73
CA ASN A 87 -3.29 8.26 4.16
C ASN A 87 -1.86 8.68 4.50
N VAL A 88 -0.86 8.16 3.80
CA VAL A 88 0.53 8.62 3.94
C VAL A 88 0.60 10.12 3.69
N ALA A 89 0.00 10.62 2.62
CA ALA A 89 -0.05 12.06 2.32
C ALA A 89 -0.70 12.91 3.44
N LYS A 90 -1.72 12.37 4.12
CA LYS A 90 -2.40 13.02 5.25
C LYS A 90 -1.55 13.01 6.53
N ILE A 91 -0.62 12.09 6.65
CA ILE A 91 0.33 11.98 7.77
C ILE A 91 1.57 12.84 7.50
N THR A 92 2.16 12.74 6.30
CA THR A 92 3.44 13.38 6.01
C THR A 92 3.38 14.89 6.17
N VAL A 93 2.36 15.53 5.62
CA VAL A 93 2.33 17.00 5.53
C VAL A 93 2.06 17.67 6.86
N PRO A 94 0.99 17.34 7.61
CA PRO A 94 0.69 18.08 8.83
C PRO A 94 1.70 17.81 9.95
N PHE A 95 2.33 16.64 9.95
CA PHE A 95 3.10 16.17 11.11
C PHE A 95 4.60 16.19 10.91
N PHE A 96 5.08 15.85 9.72
CA PHE A 96 6.52 15.82 9.45
C PHE A 96 6.98 17.03 8.64
N LEU A 97 6.11 17.58 7.80
CA LEU A 97 6.43 18.68 6.89
C LEU A 97 5.46 19.89 6.99
N PRO A 98 5.09 20.35 8.21
CA PRO A 98 4.05 21.36 8.38
C PRO A 98 4.37 22.70 7.71
N LYS A 99 5.66 23.03 7.58
CA LYS A 99 6.13 24.31 7.03
C LYS A 99 5.86 24.49 5.52
N TYR A 100 5.51 23.42 4.80
CA TYR A 100 5.40 23.46 3.33
C TYR A 100 3.97 23.63 2.82
N ASN A 101 2.96 23.64 3.70
CA ASN A 101 1.53 23.81 3.37
C ASN A 101 1.11 23.09 2.07
N LEU A 102 1.50 21.81 1.95
CA LEU A 102 1.32 21.06 0.72
C LEU A 102 -0.15 20.71 0.50
N LYS A 103 -0.54 20.61 -0.78
CA LYS A 103 -1.92 20.25 -1.15
C LYS A 103 -2.28 18.86 -0.61
N ARG A 104 -3.57 18.69 -0.30
CA ARG A 104 -4.15 17.38 0.05
C ARG A 104 -4.06 16.41 -1.13
N GLY A 105 -3.57 15.20 -0.85
CA GLY A 105 -3.50 14.07 -1.77
C GLY A 105 -2.09 13.76 -2.25
N PHE A 106 -1.76 12.48 -2.31
CA PHE A 106 -0.41 11.98 -2.50
C PHE A 106 0.18 12.39 -3.84
N ARG A 107 -0.58 12.22 -4.93
CA ARG A 107 -0.17 12.65 -6.27
C ARG A 107 0.23 14.12 -6.33
N LYS A 108 -0.55 15.00 -5.66
CA LYS A 108 -0.27 16.45 -5.66
C LYS A 108 1.01 16.77 -4.89
N GLN A 109 1.24 16.09 -3.77
CA GLN A 109 2.47 16.22 -2.98
C GLN A 109 3.68 15.73 -3.76
N ARG A 110 3.61 14.53 -4.36
CA ARG A 110 4.68 13.99 -5.22
C ARG A 110 5.02 14.94 -6.37
N ASN A 111 4.01 15.47 -7.06
CA ASN A 111 4.22 16.44 -8.15
C ASN A 111 4.84 17.75 -7.65
N TRP A 112 4.52 18.16 -6.43
CA TRP A 112 5.16 19.32 -5.80
C TRP A 112 6.63 19.02 -5.53
N PHE A 113 6.98 17.86 -4.97
CA PHE A 113 8.39 17.46 -4.74
C PHE A 113 9.17 17.34 -6.05
N LYS A 114 8.57 16.79 -7.11
CA LYS A 114 9.15 16.76 -8.47
C LYS A 114 9.52 18.16 -8.99
N LYS A 115 8.70 19.18 -8.70
CA LYS A 115 8.94 20.57 -9.15
C LYS A 115 9.90 21.34 -8.24
N ASN A 116 10.06 20.89 -7.00
CA ASN A 116 10.85 21.58 -5.98
C ASN A 116 12.01 20.69 -5.50
N SER A 117 12.56 19.86 -6.39
CA SER A 117 13.61 18.87 -6.08
C SER A 117 14.91 19.48 -5.54
N ASN A 118 15.10 20.79 -5.71
CA ASN A 118 16.28 21.52 -5.25
C ASN A 118 16.15 22.00 -3.80
N LEU A 119 14.99 21.82 -3.15
CA LEU A 119 14.84 22.19 -1.75
C LEU A 119 15.62 21.21 -0.86
N PRO A 120 16.39 21.69 0.13
CA PRO A 120 17.11 20.82 1.08
C PRO A 120 16.19 19.91 1.90
N VAL A 121 14.91 20.30 1.96
CA VAL A 121 13.87 19.70 2.78
C VAL A 121 13.62 18.29 2.30
N CYS A 122 14.11 17.35 3.10
CA CYS A 122 14.05 15.92 2.86
C CYS A 122 14.48 15.58 1.42
N LYS A 123 15.65 16.09 0.99
CA LYS A 123 16.24 15.75 -0.32
C LYS A 123 16.17 14.25 -0.59
N GLU A 124 16.49 13.44 0.41
CA GLU A 124 16.36 11.98 0.37
C GLU A 124 14.93 11.50 0.08
N TYR A 125 13.92 12.03 0.80
CA TYR A 125 12.51 11.70 0.57
C TYR A 125 12.07 12.10 -0.84
N SER A 126 12.38 13.33 -1.25
CA SER A 126 12.05 13.84 -2.58
C SER A 126 12.69 13.00 -3.67
N ASP A 127 13.97 12.67 -3.55
CA ASP A 127 14.72 11.84 -4.49
C ASP A 127 14.10 10.45 -4.62
N TYR A 128 13.70 9.83 -3.51
CA TYR A 128 13.01 8.54 -3.52
C TYR A 128 11.66 8.63 -4.25
N LEU A 129 10.82 9.63 -3.93
CA LEU A 129 9.52 9.81 -4.58
C LEU A 129 9.65 9.99 -6.10
N ILE A 130 10.74 10.64 -6.54
CA ILE A 130 11.00 10.87 -7.96
C ILE A 130 11.44 9.58 -8.64
N LYS A 131 12.38 8.83 -8.05
CA LYS A 131 13.03 7.66 -8.69
C LYS A 131 12.22 6.37 -8.61
N ASN A 132 11.45 6.15 -7.55
CA ASN A 132 10.94 4.82 -7.20
C ASN A 132 9.41 4.68 -7.26
N LEU A 133 8.66 5.73 -7.62
CA LEU A 133 7.18 5.73 -7.56
C LEU A 133 6.48 5.84 -8.92
N ASP A 134 7.11 5.40 -10.00
CA ASP A 134 6.46 5.39 -11.31
C ASP A 134 5.32 4.36 -11.39
N TRP A 135 5.39 3.28 -10.60
CA TRP A 135 4.28 2.34 -10.42
C TRP A 135 3.02 3.03 -9.87
N TYR A 136 3.17 4.07 -9.04
CA TYR A 136 2.01 4.80 -8.50
C TYR A 136 1.32 5.64 -9.57
N ASP A 137 2.05 6.17 -10.56
CA ASP A 137 1.41 6.89 -11.67
C ASP A 137 0.57 5.94 -12.53
N LYS A 138 1.06 4.70 -12.75
CA LYS A 138 0.29 3.65 -13.42
C LYS A 138 -0.97 3.32 -12.63
N LEU A 139 -0.84 3.01 -11.34
CA LEU A 139 -1.97 2.72 -10.44
C LEU A 139 -2.99 3.86 -10.42
N ASN A 140 -2.54 5.09 -10.20
CA ASN A 140 -3.42 6.25 -10.14
C ASN A 140 -4.18 6.42 -11.45
N THR A 141 -3.55 6.13 -12.59
CA THR A 141 -4.21 6.22 -13.89
C THR A 141 -5.29 5.14 -14.03
N ILE A 142 -4.95 3.88 -13.73
CA ILE A 142 -5.89 2.74 -13.72
C ILE A 142 -7.11 3.04 -12.86
N ARG A 143 -6.93 3.65 -11.68
CA ARG A 143 -8.06 4.01 -10.80
C ARG A 143 -8.83 5.25 -11.30
N SER A 144 -8.13 6.24 -11.84
CA SER A 144 -8.74 7.54 -12.16
C SER A 144 -9.71 7.49 -13.34
N GLU A 145 -9.43 6.65 -14.33
CA GLU A 145 -10.23 6.60 -15.57
C GLU A 145 -11.64 6.02 -15.36
N PRO A 146 -11.83 4.88 -14.67
CA PRO A 146 -13.16 4.37 -14.36
C PRO A 146 -13.91 5.35 -13.45
N THR A 147 -13.22 5.91 -12.45
CA THR A 147 -13.83 6.80 -11.45
C THR A 147 -14.35 8.11 -12.06
N HIS A 148 -13.62 8.71 -13.01
CA HIS A 148 -13.94 10.04 -13.53
C HIS A 148 -14.56 10.05 -14.92
N PHE A 149 -14.36 8.99 -15.71
CA PHE A 149 -14.76 8.96 -17.11
C PHE A 149 -15.54 7.71 -17.50
N LEU A 150 -15.76 6.79 -16.54
CA LEU A 150 -16.41 5.48 -16.75
C LEU A 150 -15.77 4.71 -17.91
N SER A 151 -14.49 4.94 -18.15
CA SER A 151 -13.82 4.53 -19.39
C SER A 151 -12.76 3.45 -19.17
N GLY A 152 -12.75 2.79 -18.01
CA GLY A 152 -11.87 1.65 -17.77
C GLY A 152 -12.55 0.54 -16.98
N LEU A 153 -12.11 -0.69 -17.23
CA LEU A 153 -12.67 -1.91 -16.66
C LEU A 153 -11.60 -3.00 -16.53
N ILE A 154 -11.58 -3.69 -15.40
CA ILE A 154 -10.82 -4.92 -15.21
C ILE A 154 -11.65 -6.07 -15.78
N THR A 155 -11.09 -6.81 -16.73
CA THR A 155 -11.74 -7.94 -17.41
C THR A 155 -10.72 -9.06 -17.66
N PHE A 156 -11.12 -10.13 -18.34
CA PHE A 156 -10.21 -11.19 -18.76
C PHE A 156 -9.97 -11.11 -20.27
N ASP A 157 -8.74 -11.42 -20.68
CA ASP A 157 -8.37 -11.54 -22.09
C ASP A 157 -7.22 -12.53 -22.22
N LYS A 158 -7.04 -13.12 -23.40
CA LYS A 158 -5.93 -14.03 -23.67
C LYS A 158 -4.62 -13.24 -23.78
N ASP A 159 -3.55 -13.73 -23.16
CA ASP A 159 -2.19 -13.26 -23.38
C ASP A 159 -1.66 -13.72 -24.75
N GLU A 160 -0.40 -13.42 -25.05
CA GLU A 160 0.26 -13.83 -26.30
C GLU A 160 0.35 -15.35 -26.47
N ASN A 161 0.26 -16.11 -25.37
CA ASN A 161 0.28 -17.57 -25.34
C ASN A 161 -1.12 -18.19 -25.37
N GLY A 162 -2.19 -17.38 -25.46
CA GLY A 162 -3.57 -17.85 -25.46
C GLY A 162 -4.14 -18.14 -24.07
N ILE A 163 -3.45 -17.78 -22.99
CA ILE A 163 -3.87 -18.01 -21.59
C ILE A 163 -4.71 -16.83 -21.13
N TYR A 164 -5.89 -17.08 -20.55
CA TYR A 164 -6.72 -16.03 -19.96
C TYR A 164 -6.05 -15.44 -18.73
N ILE A 165 -5.82 -14.13 -18.76
CA ILE A 165 -5.31 -13.33 -17.64
C ILE A 165 -6.20 -12.12 -17.39
N PRO A 166 -6.27 -11.60 -16.15
CA PRO A 166 -6.86 -10.31 -15.87
C PRO A 166 -6.12 -9.20 -16.64
N LYS A 167 -6.88 -8.39 -17.36
CA LYS A 167 -6.41 -7.20 -18.06
C LYS A 167 -7.26 -6.00 -17.68
N TYR A 168 -6.60 -4.87 -17.58
CA TYR A 168 -7.25 -3.59 -17.45
C TYR A 168 -7.43 -3.01 -18.85
N PHE A 169 -8.67 -2.93 -19.29
CA PHE A 169 -9.05 -2.22 -20.50
C PHE A 169 -9.36 -0.78 -20.15
N ASN A 170 -8.90 0.15 -20.99
CA ASN A 170 -9.07 1.58 -20.79
C ASN A 170 -9.24 2.30 -22.11
N ILE A 171 -10.21 3.21 -22.16
CA ILE A 171 -10.33 4.23 -23.18
C ILE A 171 -9.86 5.53 -22.52
N ILE A 172 -8.63 5.93 -22.82
CA ILE A 172 -8.02 7.11 -22.20
C ILE A 172 -8.75 8.37 -22.68
N LYS A 173 -9.63 8.91 -21.84
CA LYS A 173 -10.32 10.18 -22.13
C LYS A 173 -9.57 11.38 -21.59
N SER A 174 -8.77 11.18 -20.55
CA SER A 174 -7.93 12.24 -19.97
C SER A 174 -6.67 12.50 -20.79
N ASP A 175 -6.52 13.72 -21.32
CA ASP A 175 -5.27 14.15 -21.96
C ASP A 175 -4.04 14.03 -21.04
N ARG A 176 -4.26 14.05 -19.72
CA ARG A 176 -3.19 13.90 -18.72
C ARG A 176 -2.62 12.49 -18.65
N ASN A 177 -3.39 11.48 -19.07
CA ASN A 177 -3.05 10.06 -18.94
C ASN A 177 -2.55 9.46 -20.26
N LYS A 178 -2.74 10.14 -21.40
CA LYS A 178 -2.18 9.77 -22.72
C LYS A 178 -0.64 9.65 -22.75
N LYS A 179 0.06 10.28 -21.79
CA LYS A 179 1.52 10.17 -21.65
C LYS A 179 1.97 8.94 -20.84
N VAL A 180 1.09 8.38 -20.01
CA VAL A 180 1.40 7.27 -19.09
C VAL A 180 1.16 5.93 -19.76
N PHE A 181 0.12 5.83 -20.60
CA PHE A 181 -0.21 4.62 -21.34
C PHE A 181 -0.24 4.90 -22.84
N LYS A 182 0.52 4.08 -23.59
CA LYS A 182 0.47 4.06 -25.07
C LYS A 182 -0.61 3.12 -25.60
N THR A 183 -1.11 2.22 -24.77
CA THR A 183 -2.03 1.13 -25.13
C THR A 183 -3.33 1.24 -24.35
N ASP A 184 -4.44 0.84 -24.99
CA ASP A 184 -5.77 0.77 -24.38
C ASP A 184 -5.94 -0.45 -23.44
N LYS A 185 -4.89 -1.28 -23.32
CA LYS A 185 -4.87 -2.49 -22.50
C LYS A 185 -3.58 -2.56 -21.69
N ILE A 186 -3.70 -2.95 -20.42
CA ILE A 186 -2.61 -3.18 -19.48
C ILE A 186 -2.82 -4.55 -18.85
N ASN A 187 -1.79 -5.39 -18.81
CA ASN A 187 -1.84 -6.62 -18.06
C ASN A 187 -1.78 -6.29 -16.56
N ILE A 188 -2.73 -6.83 -15.80
CA ILE A 188 -2.80 -6.71 -14.35
C ILE A 188 -2.97 -8.11 -13.77
N ASP A 189 -2.04 -8.98 -14.15
CA ASP A 189 -1.95 -10.37 -13.72
C ASP A 189 -1.38 -10.49 -12.29
N LEU A 190 -1.08 -11.71 -11.86
CA LEU A 190 -0.48 -11.97 -10.56
C LEU A 190 0.85 -11.27 -10.37
N ASP A 191 1.71 -11.25 -11.39
CA ASP A 191 3.02 -10.61 -11.30
C ASP A 191 2.86 -9.12 -11.04
N PHE A 192 1.94 -8.45 -11.73
CA PHE A 192 1.59 -7.06 -11.45
C PHE A 192 1.11 -6.85 -10.00
N ALA A 193 0.25 -7.74 -9.48
CA ALA A 193 -0.25 -7.63 -8.11
C ALA A 193 0.86 -7.80 -7.07
N HIS A 194 1.73 -8.80 -7.24
CA HIS A 194 2.87 -9.05 -6.37
C HIS A 194 3.90 -7.93 -6.45
N GLU A 195 4.18 -7.41 -7.65
CA GLU A 195 5.03 -6.22 -7.85
C GLU A 195 4.47 -5.03 -7.07
N LEU A 196 3.16 -4.80 -7.14
CA LEU A 196 2.49 -3.73 -6.40
C LEU A 196 2.64 -3.90 -4.88
N GLY A 197 2.51 -5.13 -4.37
CA GLY A 197 2.73 -5.45 -2.95
C GLY A 197 4.15 -5.19 -2.48
N ASN A 198 5.14 -5.59 -3.28
CA ASN A 198 6.55 -5.35 -3.01
C ASN A 198 6.85 -3.84 -3.01
N ASN A 199 6.38 -3.12 -4.03
CA ASN A 199 6.56 -1.69 -4.19
C ASN A 199 6.03 -0.88 -2.98
N ILE A 200 4.87 -1.27 -2.43
CA ILE A 200 4.32 -0.61 -1.22
C ILE A 200 5.15 -0.94 0.01
N SER A 201 5.54 -2.20 0.15
CA SER A 201 6.33 -2.67 1.28
C SER A 201 7.68 -1.95 1.34
N GLU A 202 8.33 -1.79 0.18
CA GLU A 202 9.58 -1.04 0.03
C GLU A 202 9.38 0.46 0.30
N PHE A 203 8.32 1.07 -0.26
CA PHE A 203 8.02 2.48 -0.02
C PHE A 203 7.78 2.75 1.47
N LEU A 204 6.99 1.92 2.15
CA LEU A 204 6.70 2.10 3.57
C LEU A 204 7.91 1.83 4.45
N GLU A 205 8.75 0.88 4.07
CA GLU A 205 10.02 0.64 4.76
C GLU A 205 10.92 1.88 4.70
N PHE A 206 11.10 2.44 3.50
CA PHE A 206 11.82 3.68 3.30
C PHE A 206 11.18 4.85 4.07
N TYR A 207 9.87 5.03 3.93
CA TYR A 207 9.11 6.09 4.60
C TYR A 207 9.29 6.04 6.12
N GLY A 208 9.11 4.85 6.70
CA GLY A 208 9.30 4.59 8.12
C GLY A 208 10.70 4.97 8.56
N LYS A 209 11.73 4.48 7.85
CA LYS A 209 13.13 4.74 8.17
C LYS A 209 13.46 6.24 8.13
N HIS A 210 13.04 6.91 7.06
CA HIS A 210 13.30 8.32 6.86
C HIS A 210 12.72 9.16 8.01
N PHE A 211 11.44 8.96 8.36
CA PHE A 211 10.82 9.77 9.40
C PHE A 211 11.17 9.32 10.83
N ILE A 212 11.52 8.06 11.07
CA ILE A 212 12.12 7.62 12.34
C ILE A 212 13.40 8.40 12.64
N SER A 213 14.23 8.65 11.62
CA SER A 213 15.50 9.37 11.81
C SER A 213 15.32 10.82 12.28
N THR A 214 14.09 11.36 12.20
CA THR A 214 13.76 12.71 12.66
C THR A 214 13.35 12.77 14.14
N LEU A 215 13.17 11.61 14.79
CA LEU A 215 12.78 11.49 16.20
C LEU A 215 14.02 11.35 17.10
N ASP A 216 13.93 11.79 18.37
CA ASP A 216 14.98 11.52 19.35
C ASP A 216 15.02 10.02 19.70
N SER A 217 16.19 9.42 19.53
CA SER A 217 16.47 8.00 19.80
C SER A 217 16.17 7.55 21.25
N ASN A 218 16.11 8.48 22.20
CA ASN A 218 15.79 8.22 23.60
C ASN A 218 14.30 8.36 23.93
N GLU A 219 13.48 8.80 22.97
CA GLU A 219 12.03 8.87 23.12
C GLU A 219 11.46 7.51 23.50
N GLN A 220 10.44 7.54 24.34
CA GLN A 220 9.80 6.34 24.85
C GLN A 220 8.38 6.22 24.35
N THR A 221 7.99 5.00 24.01
CA THR A 221 6.59 4.66 23.77
C THR A 221 6.20 3.46 24.62
N LYS A 222 4.91 3.34 24.91
CA LYS A 222 4.35 2.16 25.57
C LYS A 222 3.88 1.18 24.51
N ILE A 223 4.43 -0.02 24.53
CA ILE A 223 3.96 -1.13 23.69
C ILE A 223 3.22 -2.16 24.55
N SER A 224 2.12 -2.67 24.03
CA SER A 224 1.43 -3.82 24.61
C SER A 224 2.13 -5.10 24.18
N THR A 225 2.48 -5.94 25.15
CA THR A 225 3.00 -7.29 24.92
C THR A 225 2.06 -8.32 25.54
N VAL A 226 1.93 -9.46 24.88
CA VAL A 226 1.23 -10.63 25.42
C VAL A 226 2.22 -11.46 26.22
N LEU A 227 1.88 -11.77 27.46
CA LEU A 227 2.59 -12.70 28.32
C LEU A 227 1.73 -13.95 28.46
N LEU A 228 2.26 -15.10 28.06
CA LEU A 228 1.62 -16.39 28.27
C LEU A 228 2.14 -16.95 29.60
N ASN A 229 1.24 -17.30 30.50
CA ASN A 229 1.58 -18.08 31.67
C ASN A 229 1.74 -19.54 31.24
N GLU A 230 2.96 -20.06 31.27
CA GLU A 230 3.28 -21.42 30.80
C GLU A 230 2.59 -22.51 31.64
N ASN A 231 2.20 -22.20 32.88
CA ASN A 231 1.56 -23.16 33.78
C ASN A 231 0.04 -23.20 33.63
N THR A 232 -0.59 -22.07 33.28
CA THR A 232 -2.07 -21.97 33.17
C THR A 232 -2.56 -21.85 31.73
N GLY A 233 -1.67 -21.55 30.77
CA GLY A 233 -2.03 -21.23 29.39
C GLY A 233 -2.70 -19.86 29.22
N GLU A 234 -2.87 -19.10 30.32
CA GLU A 234 -3.55 -17.80 30.28
C GLU A 234 -2.67 -16.73 29.65
N ALA A 235 -3.27 -15.93 28.77
CA ALA A 235 -2.63 -14.75 28.18
C ALA A 235 -2.99 -13.50 28.98
N SER A 236 -1.98 -12.73 29.39
CA SER A 236 -2.15 -11.39 29.95
C SER A 236 -1.50 -10.33 29.06
N ILE A 237 -2.08 -9.14 29.02
CA ILE A 237 -1.52 -8.00 28.29
C ILE A 237 -0.80 -7.10 29.28
N LYS A 238 0.50 -6.87 29.05
CA LYS A 238 1.30 -5.92 29.83
C LYS A 238 1.77 -4.79 28.94
N GLN A 239 1.74 -3.56 29.46
CA GLN A 239 2.39 -2.42 28.81
C GLN A 239 3.85 -2.32 29.28
N VAL A 240 4.75 -2.18 28.32
CA VAL A 240 6.19 -1.99 28.57
C VAL A 240 6.62 -0.68 27.92
N SER A 241 7.33 0.16 28.67
CA SER A 241 7.97 1.36 28.12
C SER A 241 9.24 0.95 27.39
N VAL A 242 9.38 1.36 26.13
CA VAL A 242 10.51 1.01 25.28
C VAL A 242 11.06 2.27 24.60
N LYS A 243 12.39 2.36 24.51
CA LYS A 243 13.05 3.45 23.80
C LYS A 243 13.11 3.17 22.31
N LEU A 244 13.06 4.22 21.50
CA LEU A 244 13.16 4.12 20.04
C LEU A 244 14.42 3.36 19.61
N LYS A 245 15.58 3.67 20.20
CA LYS A 245 16.85 2.99 19.89
C LYS A 245 16.83 1.48 20.14
N ASP A 246 16.08 1.01 21.13
CA ASP A 246 16.01 -0.42 21.46
C ASP A 246 15.13 -1.19 20.48
N LEU A 247 14.13 -0.51 19.89
CA LEU A 247 13.33 -1.05 18.79
C LEU A 247 14.13 -1.08 17.49
N ILE A 248 14.81 0.02 17.13
CA ILE A 248 15.64 0.10 15.92
C ILE A 248 16.78 -0.94 15.96
N SER A 249 17.41 -1.14 17.11
CA SER A 249 18.51 -2.11 17.24
C SER A 249 18.03 -3.57 17.34
N GLY A 250 16.73 -3.83 17.29
CA GLY A 250 16.15 -5.16 17.46
C GLY A 250 16.32 -5.77 18.85
N LYS A 251 16.72 -4.98 19.86
CA LYS A 251 16.77 -5.43 21.27
C LYS A 251 15.38 -5.76 21.79
N VAL A 252 14.38 -5.02 21.31
CA VAL A 252 12.98 -5.32 21.49
C VAL A 252 12.38 -5.63 20.12
N LYS A 253 11.82 -6.84 19.96
CA LYS A 253 11.07 -7.21 18.75
C LYS A 253 9.58 -6.96 18.95
N LEU A 254 8.95 -6.33 17.97
CA LEU A 254 7.49 -6.24 17.92
C LEU A 254 6.93 -7.62 17.50
N LYS A 255 6.46 -8.42 18.45
CA LYS A 255 5.76 -9.69 18.14
C LYS A 255 4.36 -9.38 17.59
N GLY A 256 3.99 -10.01 16.46
CA GLY A 256 2.65 -9.95 15.89
C GLY A 256 2.53 -9.50 14.42
N ILE A 257 3.64 -9.41 13.68
CA ILE A 257 3.66 -8.79 12.33
C ILE A 257 3.84 -9.82 11.19
N ASN A 258 4.08 -11.11 11.51
CA ASN A 258 4.03 -12.21 10.54
C ASN A 258 2.86 -13.14 10.86
N ARG A 259 1.63 -12.69 10.62
CA ARG A 259 0.47 -13.56 10.48
C ARG A 259 -0.31 -13.12 9.26
#